data_AF-A0A1W1BTI9-F1
#
_entry.id   AF-A0A1W1BTI9-F1
#
_cell.length_a   1.000
_cell.length_b   1.000
_cell.length_c   1.000
_cell.angle_alpha   90.00
_cell.angle_beta   90.00
_cell.angle_gamma   90.00
#
_symmetry.space_group_name_H-M   'P 1'
#
loop_
_entity.id
_entity.type
_entity.pdbx_description
1 polymer ?
#
loop_
_entity_poly.entity_id
_entity_poly.type
_entity_poly.pdbx_seq_one_letter_code
_entity_poly.pdbx_strand_id
1 'polypeptide(L)' 'MSKSNLKHLETIKENIDKTDSLSEEEKSDSFKRIENWYAEDKAWDSLMVELSEISPKIKTVLIDLGFI' A
#
# COMPACT_ATOMS: atom_id res chain seq x y z
N MET A 1 -5.23 0.04 3.45
CA MET A 1 -3.94 -0.07 4.16
C MET A 1 -4.09 -0.36 5.64
N SER A 2 -3.43 -1.41 6.14
CA SER A 2 -3.23 -1.56 7.59
C SER A 2 -2.41 -0.38 8.12
N LYS A 3 -2.71 0.12 9.32
CA LYS A 3 -1.93 1.18 9.98
C LYS A 3 -0.44 0.83 10.13
N SER A 4 -0.12 -0.47 10.14
CA SER A 4 1.26 -0.96 10.20
C SER A 4 2.02 -0.70 8.90
N ASN A 5 1.41 -0.98 7.74
CA ASN A 5 2.05 -0.79 6.44
C ASN A 5 2.36 0.69 6.18
N LEU A 6 1.42 1.57 6.54
CA LEU A 6 1.58 3.03 6.45
C LEU A 6 2.80 3.51 7.26
N LYS A 7 2.90 3.07 8.52
CA LYS A 7 4.02 3.40 9.40
C LYS A 7 5.37 2.89 8.87
N HIS A 8 5.39 1.70 8.27
CA HIS A 8 6.59 1.15 7.66
C HIS A 8 7.03 1.96 6.44
N LEU A 9 6.10 2.34 5.56
CA LEU A 9 6.40 3.17 4.39
C LEU A 9 6.86 4.58 4.76
N GLU A 10 6.27 5.19 5.80
CA GLU A 10 6.76 6.46 6.38
C GLU A 10 8.19 6.32 6.91
N THR A 11 8.49 5.25 7.63
CA THR A 11 9.84 4.97 8.13
C THR A 11 10.84 4.80 6.97
N ILE A 12 10.44 4.11 5.89
CA ILE A 12 11.27 3.95 4.70
C ILE A 12 11.52 5.31 4.03
N LYS A 13 10.49 6.14 3.88
CA LYS A 13 10.64 7.51 3.35
C LYS A 13 11.62 8.34 4.16
N GLU A 14 11.51 8.31 5.48
CA GLU A 14 12.42 9.05 6.36
C GLU A 14 13.87 8.58 6.21
N ASN A 15 14.10 7.28 6.04
CA ASN A 15 15.46 6.76 5.85
C ASN A 15 16.02 7.12 4.46
N ILE A 16 15.18 7.17 3.43
CA ILE A 16 15.58 7.63 2.09
C ILE A 16 15.95 9.13 2.10
N ASP A 17 15.22 9.94 2.88
CA ASP A 17 15.51 11.36 3.01
C ASP A 17 16.86 11.60 3.72
N LYS A 18 17.07 10.89 4.83
CA LYS A 18 18.24 11.03 5.73
C LYS A 18 19.52 10.37 5.22
N THR A 19 19.46 9.53 4.18
CA THR A 19 20.66 8.84 3.69
C THR A 19 21.48 9.73 2.75
N ASP A 20 22.78 9.76 2.98
CA ASP A 20 23.76 10.39 2.08
C ASP A 20 24.21 9.42 0.97
N SER A 21 23.73 8.18 0.99
CA SER A 21 24.17 7.13 0.06
C SER A 21 23.42 7.14 -1.27
N LEU A 22 22.35 7.93 -1.38
CA LEU A 22 21.52 8.04 -2.58
C LEU A 22 21.66 9.44 -3.18
N SER A 23 21.72 9.51 -4.50
CA SER A 23 21.58 10.76 -5.23
C SER A 23 20.15 11.31 -5.13
N GLU A 24 19.98 12.61 -5.37
CA GLU A 24 18.66 13.25 -5.36
C GLU A 24 17.69 12.65 -6.39
N GLU A 25 18.20 12.14 -7.51
CA GLU A 25 17.40 11.45 -8.52
C GLU A 25 16.90 10.09 -8.00
N GLU A 26 17.76 9.31 -7.34
CA GLU A 26 17.39 8.02 -6.73
C GLU A 26 16.41 8.20 -5.56
N LYS A 27 16.56 9.26 -4.76
CA LYS A 27 15.59 9.63 -3.72
C LYS A 27 14.23 9.95 -4.34
N SER A 28 14.23 10.76 -5.39
CA SER A 28 13.00 11.14 -6.12
C SER A 28 12.29 9.93 -6.73
N ASP A 29 13.02 9.02 -7.38
CA ASP A 29 12.44 7.78 -7.93
C ASP A 29 11.88 6.88 -6.82
N SER A 30 12.62 6.75 -5.71
CA SER A 30 12.18 5.97 -4.56
C SER A 30 10.89 6.53 -3.95
N PHE A 31 10.78 7.86 -3.80
CA PHE A 31 9.54 8.49 -3.32
C PHE A 31 8.35 8.25 -4.26
N LYS A 32 8.55 8.33 -5.58
CA LYS A 32 7.50 8.03 -6.55
C LYS A 32 6.99 6.59 -6.41
N ARG A 33 7.88 5.63 -6.23
CA ARG A 33 7.49 4.22 -6.03
C ARG A 33 6.68 4.03 -4.74
N ILE A 34 7.06 4.70 -3.66
CA ILE A 34 6.30 4.64 -2.41
C ILE A 34 4.90 5.26 -2.57
N GLU A 35 4.78 6.37 -3.31
CA GLU A 35 3.47 6.93 -3.67
C GLU A 35 2.62 5.97 -4.50
N ASN A 36 3.22 5.27 -5.46
CA ASN A 36 2.51 4.25 -6.23
C ASN A 36 2.01 3.12 -5.33
N TRP A 37 2.80 2.65 -4.37
CA TRP A 37 2.35 1.65 -3.40
C TRP A 37 1.18 2.14 -2.54
N TYR A 38 1.18 3.43 -2.14
CA TYR A 38 0.02 4.02 -1.46
C TYR A 38 -1.23 4.02 -2.33
N ALA A 39 -1.09 4.34 -3.62
CA ALA A 39 -2.21 4.35 -4.56
C ALA A 39 -2.74 2.94 -4.85
N GLU A 40 -1.83 1.97 -5.07
CA GLU A 40 -2.16 0.57 -5.32
C GLU A 40 -2.91 -0.06 -4.14
N ASP A 41 -2.44 0.15 -2.91
CA ASP A 41 -3.09 -0.40 -1.72
C ASP A 41 -4.51 0.17 -1.53
N LYS A 42 -4.71 1.47 -1.76
CA LYS A 42 -6.06 2.07 -1.76
C LYS A 42 -6.96 1.48 -2.84
N ALA A 43 -6.42 1.26 -4.04
CA ALA A 43 -7.16 0.64 -5.13
C ALA A 43 -7.54 -0.81 -4.80
N TRP A 44 -6.63 -1.56 -4.17
CA TRP A 44 -6.88 -2.91 -3.69
C TRP A 44 -7.98 -2.97 -2.63
N ASP A 45 -7.96 -2.08 -1.64
CA ASP A 45 -9.04 -1.98 -0.65
C ASP A 45 -10.40 -1.75 -1.33
N SER A 46 -10.46 -0.81 -2.28
CA SER A 46 -11.69 -0.50 -3.02
C SER A 46 -12.19 -1.70 -3.82
N LEU A 47 -11.28 -2.41 -4.49
CA LEU A 47 -11.61 -3.60 -5.26
C LEU A 47 -12.18 -4.71 -4.37
N MET A 48 -11.59 -4.95 -3.19
CA MET A 48 -12.09 -5.96 -2.26
C MET A 48 -13.50 -5.65 -1.76
N VAL A 49 -13.79 -4.38 -1.49
CA VAL A 49 -15.14 -3.92 -1.13
C VAL A 49 -16.11 -4.18 -2.28
N GLU A 50 -15.82 -3.72 -3.49
CA GLU A 50 -16.69 -3.91 -4.65
C GLU A 50 -16.93 -5.41 -4.93
N LEU A 51 -15.88 -6.24 -4.88
CA LEU A 51 -16.01 -7.69 -5.05
C LEU A 51 -16.91 -8.32 -3.99
N SER A 52 -16.83 -7.85 -2.75
CA SER A 52 -17.68 -8.34 -1.65
C SER A 52 -19.16 -8.00 -1.84
N GLU A 53 -19.46 -6.91 -2.55
CA GLU A 53 -20.83 -6.46 -2.84
C GLU A 53 -21.46 -7.22 -4.01
N ILE A 54 -20.65 -7.72 -4.95
CA ILE A 54 -21.13 -8.47 -6.12
C ILE A 54 -21.82 -9.78 -5.72
N SER A 55 -21.31 -10.47 -4.69
CA SER A 55 -21.84 -11.78 -4.29
C SER A 55 -21.56 -12.10 -2.82
N PRO A 56 -22.57 -12.55 -2.06
CA PRO A 56 -22.37 -13.06 -0.70
C PRO A 56 -21.33 -14.18 -0.63
N LYS A 57 -21.23 -15.02 -1.68
CA LYS A 57 -20.24 -16.10 -1.74
C LYS A 57 -18.82 -15.56 -1.90
N ILE A 58 -18.64 -14.51 -2.70
CA ILE A 58 -17.34 -13.85 -2.85
C ILE A 58 -16.95 -13.19 -1.53
N LYS A 59 -17.88 -12.51 -0.87
CA LYS A 59 -17.65 -11.94 0.47
C LYS A 59 -17.15 -12.97 1.48
N THR A 60 -17.78 -14.16 1.54
CA THR A 60 -17.31 -15.24 2.42
C THR A 60 -15.87 -15.65 2.10
N VAL A 61 -15.54 -15.85 0.82
CA VAL A 61 -14.17 -16.21 0.41
C VAL A 61 -13.16 -15.12 0.79
N LEU A 62 -13.51 -13.84 0.64
CA LEU A 62 -12.64 -12.72 1.00
C LEU A 62 -12.38 -12.64 2.52
N ILE A 63 -13.40 -12.91 3.33
CA ILE A 63 -13.28 -13.01 4.80
C ILE A 63 -12.38 -14.19 5.19
N ASP A 64 -12.61 -15.36 4.60
CA ASP A 64 -11.84 -16.58 4.90
C ASP A 64 -10.34 -16.42 4.56
N LEU A 65 -10.03 -15.59 3.55
CA LEU A 65 -8.67 -15.24 3.16
C LEU A 65 -8.08 -14.05 3.94
N GLY A 66 -8.86 -13.39 4.78
CA GLY A 66 -8.42 -12.27 5.62
C GLY A 66 -8.26 -10.94 4.88
N PHE A 67 -8.97 -10.74 3.76
CA PHE A 67 -8.90 -9.50 2.97
C PHE A 67 -9.84 -8.40 3.47
N ILE A 68 -10.92 -8.76 4.17
CA ILE A 68 -11.92 -7.85 4.75
C ILE A 68 -12.46 -8.35 6.08
#